data_AF-L8N4I4-F1
#
_entry.id   AF-L8N4I4-F1
#
_cell.length_a   1.000
_cell.length_b   1.000
_cell.length_c   1.000
_cell.angle_alpha   90.00
_cell.angle_beta   90.00
_cell.angle_gamma   90.00
#
_symmetry.space_group_name_H-M   'P 1'
#
loop_
_entity.id
_entity.type
_entity.pdbx_description
1 polymer ?
#
loop_
_entity_poly.entity_id
_entity_poly.type
_entity_poly.pdbx_seq_one_letter_code
_entity_poly.pdbx_strand_id
1 'polypeptide(L)' 'MTHDRKTMPAEFGEFIMTKNSSEVLILSQKLPVSDAIDALILIWEASTAEEWVNQIMSIPF' A
#
# COMPACT_ATOMS: atom_id res chain seq x y z
N MET A 1 17.43 2.40 -8.11
CA MET A 1 16.52 2.81 -7.02
C MET A 1 16.39 1.66 -6.04
N THR A 2 16.65 1.89 -4.76
CA THR A 2 16.53 0.87 -3.71
C THR A 2 15.13 0.94 -3.10
N HIS A 3 14.33 -0.12 -3.29
CA HIS A 3 13.08 -0.28 -2.56
C HIS A 3 13.42 -0.69 -1.13
N ASP A 4 13.53 0.29 -0.24
CA ASP A 4 13.76 0.02 1.18
C ASP A 4 12.48 -0.53 1.82
N ARG A 5 12.26 -1.83 1.68
CA ARG A 5 11.18 -2.56 2.37
C ARG A 5 11.48 -2.80 3.83
N LYS A 6 12.74 -2.64 4.28
CA LYS A 6 13.17 -3.05 5.60
C LYS A 6 12.90 -1.96 6.63
N THR A 7 13.13 -0.70 6.27
CA THR A 7 12.92 0.44 7.19
C THR A 7 11.54 1.08 7.03
N MET A 8 10.96 1.05 5.82
CA MET A 8 9.70 1.73 5.49
C MET A 8 8.54 1.45 6.45
N PRO A 9 8.30 0.23 6.97
CA PRO A 9 7.22 0.03 7.94
C PRO A 9 7.43 0.79 9.25
N ALA A 10 8.68 0.88 9.74
CA ALA A 10 9.01 1.59 10.97
C ALA A 10 8.90 3.10 10.79
N GLU A 11 9.49 3.62 9.71
CA GLU A 11 9.42 5.05 9.36
C GLU A 11 7.99 5.52 9.12
N PHE A 12 7.17 4.70 8.44
CA PHE A 12 5.76 5.01 8.24
C PHE A 12 4.97 4.99 9.57
N GLY A 13 5.29 4.04 10.46
CA GLY A 13 4.72 3.98 11.80
C GLY A 13 4.98 5.27 12.59
N GLU A 14 6.22 5.77 12.60
CA GLU A 14 6.54 7.05 13.24
C GLU A 14 5.86 8.23 12.55
N PHE A 15 5.76 8.21 11.21
CA PHE A 15 5.10 9.26 10.45
C PHE A 15 3.63 9.44 10.84
N ILE A 16 2.87 8.33 10.92
CA ILE A 16 1.43 8.36 11.21
C ILE A 16 1.11 8.77 12.66
N MET A 17 2.09 8.77 13.56
CA MET A 17 1.91 9.30 14.92
C MET A 17 1.75 10.83 14.94
N THR A 18 2.22 11.53 13.91
CA THR A 18 2.24 13.01 13.87
C THR A 18 1.33 13.59 12.80
N LYS A 19 0.99 12.83 11.76
CA LYS A 19 0.19 13.27 10.61
C LYS A 19 -0.62 12.11 10.06
N ASN A 20 -1.79 12.40 9.50
CA ASN A 20 -2.49 11.40 8.70
C ASN A 20 -1.80 11.24 7.34
N SER A 21 -1.70 9.99 6.92
CA SER A 21 -1.24 9.59 5.60
C SER A 21 -2.37 8.88 4.86
N SER A 22 -2.44 9.12 3.56
CA SER A 22 -3.00 8.11 2.66
C SER A 22 -2.21 6.82 2.82
N GLU A 23 -2.90 5.71 2.64
CA GLU A 23 -2.27 4.40 2.70
C GLU A 23 -1.24 4.13 1.61
N VAL A 24 -0.37 3.17 1.91
CA VAL A 24 0.59 2.59 0.97
C VAL A 24 0.24 1.13 0.67
N LEU A 25 -0.14 0.86 -0.58
CA LEU A 25 -0.26 -0.50 -1.12
C LEU A 25 1.08 -0.97 -1.70
N ILE A 26 1.55 -2.11 -1.23
CA ILE A 26 2.80 -2.73 -1.67
C ILE A 26 2.49 -3.87 -2.63
N LEU A 27 2.95 -3.73 -3.87
CA LEU A 27 2.82 -4.73 -4.93
C LEU A 27 4.14 -5.48 -5.15
N SER A 28 4.05 -6.73 -5.62
CA SER A 28 5.22 -7.49 -6.07
C SER A 28 5.80 -6.89 -7.36
N GLN A 29 7.11 -6.67 -7.43
CA GLN A 29 7.78 -6.21 -8.66
C GLN A 29 7.75 -7.27 -9.78
N LYS A 30 7.44 -8.52 -9.45
CA LYS A 30 7.32 -9.60 -10.43
C LYS A 30 5.91 -9.73 -10.99
N LEU A 31 4.94 -9.00 -10.43
CA LEU A 31 3.56 -9.03 -10.86
C LEU A 31 3.45 -8.33 -12.22
N PRO A 32 2.79 -8.95 -13.22
CA PRO A 32 2.45 -8.26 -14.46
C PRO A 32 1.65 -6.99 -14.17
N VAL A 33 1.91 -5.93 -14.93
CA VAL A 33 1.23 -4.63 -14.74
C VAL A 33 -0.28 -4.76 -14.94
N SER A 34 -0.74 -5.64 -15.83
CA SER A 34 -2.16 -5.95 -16.02
C SER A 34 -2.80 -6.43 -14.71
N ASP A 35 -2.16 -7.41 -14.07
CA ASP A 35 -2.69 -8.06 -12.88
C ASP A 35 -2.65 -7.09 -11.69
N ALA A 36 -1.64 -6.22 -11.64
CA ALA A 36 -1.56 -5.12 -10.69
C ALA A 36 -2.74 -4.14 -10.84
N ILE A 37 -3.09 -3.78 -12.07
CA ILE A 37 -4.20 -2.87 -12.36
C ILE A 37 -5.53 -3.53 -11.99
N ASP A 38 -5.75 -4.78 -12.40
CA ASP A 38 -6.99 -5.50 -12.12
C ASP A 38 -7.22 -5.63 -10.60
N ALA A 39 -6.17 -5.89 -9.84
CA ALA A 39 -6.28 -5.95 -8.40
C ALA A 39 -6.55 -4.60 -7.75
N LEU A 40 -5.95 -3.51 -8.24
CA LEU A 40 -6.26 -2.16 -7.75
C LEU A 40 -7.71 -1.76 -8.03
N ILE A 41 -8.24 -2.14 -9.20
CA ILE A 41 -9.65 -1.92 -9.53
C ILE A 41 -10.54 -2.73 -8.58
N LEU A 42 -10.25 -4.01 -8.36
CA LEU A 42 -11.03 -4.84 -7.44
C LEU A 42 -11.05 -4.27 -6.01
N ILE A 43 -9.89 -3.82 -5.54
CA ILE A 43 -9.73 -3.19 -4.24
C ILE A 43 -10.59 -1.93 -4.15
N TRP A 44 -10.51 -1.06 -5.16
CA TRP A 44 -11.29 0.17 -5.23
C TRP A 44 -12.80 -0.08 -5.19
N GLU A 45 -13.28 -1.07 -5.94
CA GLU A 45 -14.71 -1.43 -6.00
C GLU A 45 -15.23 -2.07 -4.70
N ALA A 46 -14.36 -2.77 -3.97
CA ALA A 46 -14.73 -3.55 -2.79
C ALA A 46 -14.57 -2.80 -1.46
N SER A 47 -14.14 -1.54 -1.48
CA SER A 47 -13.78 -0.78 -0.28
C SER A 47 -14.29 0.67 -0.31
N THR A 48 -14.24 1.33 0.84
CA THR A 48 -14.55 2.77 0.97
C THR A 48 -13.30 3.57 1.31
N ALA A 49 -13.31 4.86 0.98
CA ALA A 49 -12.14 5.73 1.16
C ALA A 49 -11.72 5.86 2.65
N GLU A 50 -12.67 5.76 3.58
CA GLU A 50 -12.42 5.83 5.01
C GLU A 50 -11.64 4.61 5.53
N GLU A 51 -11.67 3.49 4.81
CA GLU A 51 -10.93 2.29 5.17
C GLU A 51 -9.43 2.44 4.94
N TRP A 52 -8.98 3.40 4.11
CA TRP A 52 -7.60 3.51 3.62
C TRP A 52 -6.80 4.69 4.18
N VAL A 53 -6.67 4.72 5.52
CA VAL A 53 -5.93 5.77 6.24
C VAL A 53 -4.94 5.14 7.21
N ASN A 54 -3.71 5.66 7.24
CA ASN A 54 -2.66 5.28 8.20
C ASN A 54 -2.33 3.78 8.25
N GLN A 55 -2.43 3.08 7.13
CA GLN A 55 -2.03 1.68 7.03
C GLN A 55 -1.09 1.40 5.86
N ILE A 56 -0.43 0.25 5.92
CA ILE A 56 0.39 -0.31 4.84
C ILE A 56 -0.06 -1.75 4.65
N MET A 57 -0.44 -2.10 3.43
CA MET A 57 -0.85 -3.46 3.08
C MET A 57 -0.01 -4.00 1.93
N SER A 58 0.41 -5.26 2.04
CA SER A 58 1.00 -6.00 0.92
C SER A 58 -0.06 -6.87 0.27
N ILE A 59 -0.20 -6.75 -1.05
CA ILE A 59 -1.24 -7.49 -1.77
C ILE A 59 -0.68 -8.85 -2.22
N PRO A 60 -1.34 -10.00 -1.92
CA PRO A 60 -0.70 -11.31 -1.89
C PRO A 60 -0.60 -12.04 -3.25
N PHE A 61 -0.31 -11.35 -4.34
CA PHE A 61 -0.18 -11.93 -5.70
C PHE A 61 1.16 -11.66 -6.37
#